data_AF-A0A9N8VGT6-F1
#
_entry.id   AF-A0A9N8VGT6-F1
#
_cell.length_a   1.000
_cell.length_b   1.000
_cell.length_c   1.000
_cell.angle_alpha   90.00
_cell.angle_beta   90.00
_cell.angle_gamma   90.00
#
_symmetry.space_group_name_H-M   'P 1'
#
loop_
_entity.id
_entity.type
_entity.pdbx_description
1 polymer ?
#
loop_
_entity_poly.entity_id
_entity_poly.type
_entity_poly.pdbx_seq_one_letter_code
_entity_poly.pdbx_strand_id
1 'polypeptide(L)'
;MTKGFENELKDNSKHIREMMKQQNEHIQTSITIAEKTLNILSLTDFIDIIVDELTQECWNRVNLAFNDKIRKNKIDFGRAYASEIPRFREFLVKYDITIEEFELLMRFKRKSNVEFHNDDDAKKLIESIPEISKEFKVPLIKVLNALE
;
A
#
# COMPACT_ATOMS: atom_id res chain seq x y z
N MET A 1 37.23 -44.99 -3.79
CA MET A 1 36.11 -44.67 -2.88
C MET A 1 35.88 -43.17 -2.69
N THR A 2 36.88 -42.30 -2.83
CA THR A 2 36.79 -40.85 -2.60
C THR A 2 35.90 -40.05 -3.56
N LYS A 3 35.84 -40.42 -4.85
CA LYS A 3 35.04 -39.69 -5.86
C LYS A 3 33.52 -39.74 -5.65
N GLY A 4 33.00 -40.79 -5.00
CA GLY A 4 31.56 -40.90 -4.72
C GLY A 4 31.11 -39.92 -3.63
N PHE A 5 31.92 -39.82 -2.57
CA PHE A 5 31.67 -38.95 -1.43
C PHE A 5 31.78 -37.46 -1.78
N GLU A 6 32.73 -37.09 -2.65
CA GLU A 6 32.87 -35.71 -3.15
C GLU A 6 31.68 -35.25 -4.02
N ASN A 7 31.08 -36.16 -4.78
CA ASN A 7 29.90 -35.86 -5.59
C ASN A 7 28.65 -35.69 -4.70
N GLU A 8 28.45 -36.57 -3.72
CA GLU A 8 27.35 -36.42 -2.74
C GLU A 8 27.47 -35.12 -1.94
N LEU A 9 28.68 -34.74 -1.52
CA LEU A 9 28.92 -33.47 -0.82
C LEU A 9 28.59 -32.25 -1.70
N LYS A 10 28.91 -32.29 -3.00
CA LYS A 10 28.56 -31.24 -3.95
C LYS A 10 27.06 -31.14 -4.17
N ASP A 11 26.37 -32.27 -4.33
CA ASP A 11 24.93 -32.31 -4.55
C ASP A 11 24.17 -31.83 -3.32
N ASN A 12 24.58 -32.27 -2.12
CA ASN A 12 24.02 -31.78 -0.86
C ASN A 12 24.25 -30.28 -0.65
N SER A 13 25.45 -29.78 -0.95
CA SER A 13 25.75 -28.35 -0.85
C SER A 13 24.93 -27.51 -1.84
N LYS A 14 24.70 -28.02 -3.04
CA LYS A 14 23.86 -27.37 -4.06
C LYS A 14 22.40 -27.33 -3.58
N HIS A 15 21.89 -28.45 -3.08
CA HIS A 15 20.52 -28.56 -2.57
C HIS A 15 20.27 -27.60 -1.40
N ILE A 16 21.19 -27.53 -0.44
CA ILE A 16 21.12 -26.60 0.70
C ILE A 16 21.10 -25.13 0.22
N ARG A 17 21.90 -24.79 -0.79
CA ARG A 17 21.92 -23.44 -1.37
C ARG A 17 20.59 -23.09 -2.07
N GLU A 18 20.00 -24.03 -2.78
CA GLU A 18 18.69 -23.86 -3.43
C GLU A 18 17.58 -23.67 -2.38
N MET A 19 17.59 -24.46 -1.31
CA MET A 19 16.67 -24.29 -0.18
C MET A 19 16.81 -22.93 0.50
N MET A 20 18.03 -22.45 0.75
CA MET A 20 18.25 -21.12 1.32
C MET A 20 17.74 -20.01 0.40
N LYS A 21 17.91 -20.16 -0.91
CA LYS A 21 17.39 -19.19 -1.89
C LYS A 21 15.86 -19.14 -1.84
N GLN A 22 15.20 -20.30 -1.84
CA GLN A 22 13.74 -20.39 -1.71
C GLN A 22 13.25 -19.81 -0.39
N GLN A 23 13.90 -20.11 0.74
CA GLN A 23 13.54 -19.52 2.03
C GLN A 23 13.66 -17.99 2.02
N ASN A 24 14.71 -17.44 1.42
CA ASN A 24 14.87 -16.00 1.31
C ASN A 24 13.75 -15.37 0.46
N GLU A 25 13.39 -16.00 -0.66
CA GLU A 25 12.26 -15.57 -1.51
C GLU A 25 10.92 -15.59 -0.74
N HIS A 26 10.68 -16.63 0.08
CA HIS A 26 9.49 -16.72 0.94
C HIS A 26 9.47 -15.62 2.00
N ILE A 27 10.58 -15.37 2.69
CA ILE A 27 10.68 -14.33 3.72
C ILE A 27 10.38 -12.95 3.13
N GLN A 28 10.95 -12.63 1.97
CA GLN A 28 10.70 -11.34 1.29
C GLN A 28 9.23 -11.18 0.90
N THR A 29 8.60 -12.27 0.44
CA THR A 29 7.17 -12.29 0.13
C THR A 29 6.33 -12.03 1.38
N SER A 30 6.62 -12.70 2.51
CA SER A 30 5.91 -12.51 3.78
C SER A 30 6.05 -11.10 4.34
N ILE A 31 7.25 -10.51 4.28
CA ILE A 31 7.49 -9.12 4.69
C ILE A 31 6.60 -8.18 3.87
N THR A 32 6.57 -8.35 2.55
CA THR A 32 5.78 -7.45 1.70
C THR A 32 4.27 -7.59 1.93
N ILE A 33 3.78 -8.81 2.17
CA ILE A 33 2.36 -9.03 2.53
C ILE A 33 2.03 -8.32 3.85
N ALA A 34 2.92 -8.42 4.85
CA ALA A 34 2.76 -7.76 6.13
C ALA A 34 2.73 -6.23 5.97
N GLU A 35 3.63 -5.66 5.18
CA GLU A 35 3.66 -4.22 4.89
C GLU A 35 2.37 -3.75 4.20
N LYS A 36 1.88 -4.48 3.19
CA LYS A 36 0.61 -4.13 2.52
C LYS A 36 -0.60 -4.24 3.46
N THR A 37 -0.62 -5.28 4.29
CA THR A 37 -1.68 -5.48 5.29
C THR A 37 -1.69 -4.34 6.29
N LEU A 38 -0.52 -3.99 6.83
CA LEU A 38 -0.35 -2.85 7.73
C LEU A 38 -0.79 -1.55 7.08
N ASN A 39 -0.42 -1.31 5.82
CA ASN A 39 -0.79 -0.09 5.09
C ASN A 39 -2.30 0.01 4.82
N ILE A 40 -2.99 -1.11 4.55
CA ILE A 40 -4.44 -1.12 4.36
C ILE A 40 -5.18 -0.90 5.68
N LEU A 41 -4.73 -1.57 6.73
CA LEU A 41 -5.29 -1.42 8.07
C LEU A 41 -5.10 0.01 8.56
N SER A 42 -3.88 0.57 8.47
CA SER A 42 -3.60 1.94 8.90
C SER A 42 -4.42 2.99 8.13
N LEU A 43 -4.63 2.81 6.82
CA LEU A 43 -5.50 3.69 6.05
C LEU A 43 -6.98 3.56 6.42
N THR A 44 -7.40 2.39 6.91
CA THR A 44 -8.78 2.17 7.35
C THR A 44 -8.99 2.81 8.72
N ASP A 45 -8.06 2.60 9.65
CA ASP A 45 -8.09 3.22 10.97
C ASP A 45 -7.99 4.76 10.87
N PHE A 46 -7.20 5.27 9.92
CA PHE A 46 -7.10 6.71 9.68
C PHE A 46 -8.38 7.29 9.06
N ILE A 47 -9.17 6.48 8.33
CA ILE A 47 -10.51 6.90 7.88
C ILE A 47 -11.45 7.07 9.06
N ASP A 48 -11.33 6.24 10.10
CA ASP A 48 -12.15 6.41 11.29
C ASP A 48 -11.84 7.74 12.00
N ILE A 49 -10.56 8.12 12.09
CA ILE A 49 -10.15 9.46 12.57
C ILE A 49 -10.76 10.58 11.70
N ILE A 50 -10.71 10.43 10.37
CA ILE A 50 -11.32 11.40 9.44
C ILE A 50 -12.82 11.53 9.71
N VAL A 51 -13.53 10.41 9.89
CA VAL A 51 -14.97 10.37 10.12
C VAL A 51 -15.33 11.00 11.46
N ASP A 52 -14.55 10.74 12.50
CA ASP A 52 -14.76 11.31 13.84
C ASP A 52 -14.58 12.83 13.83
N GLU A 53 -13.57 13.35 13.12
CA GLU A 53 -13.31 14.80 13.09
C GLU A 53 -14.17 15.58 12.09
N LEU A 54 -14.43 15.03 10.91
CA LEU A 54 -15.10 15.75 9.81
C LEU A 54 -16.54 15.33 9.58
N THR A 55 -17.02 14.30 10.26
CA THR A 55 -18.27 13.57 10.02
C THR A 55 -18.25 12.62 8.81
N GLN A 56 -19.05 11.56 8.92
CA GLN A 56 -19.27 10.58 7.85
C GLN A 56 -19.76 11.24 6.54
N GLU A 57 -20.60 12.27 6.62
CA GLU A 57 -21.12 12.96 5.44
C GLU A 57 -20.00 13.68 4.69
N CYS A 58 -19.14 14.41 5.41
CA CYS A 58 -17.99 15.08 4.80
C CYS A 58 -17.03 14.07 4.18
N TRP A 59 -16.71 12.98 4.90
CA TRP A 59 -15.86 11.92 4.36
C TRP A 59 -16.44 11.32 3.09
N ASN A 60 -17.73 11.00 3.04
CA ASN A 60 -18.38 10.46 1.84
C ASN A 60 -18.20 11.39 0.63
N ARG A 61 -18.33 12.70 0.83
CA ARG A 61 -18.18 13.72 -0.20
C ARG A 61 -16.71 13.86 -0.65
N VAL A 62 -15.77 13.84 0.28
CA VAL A 62 -14.32 13.84 0.00
C VAL A 62 -13.93 12.58 -0.78
N ASN A 63 -14.33 11.40 -0.31
CA ASN A 63 -14.05 10.13 -0.96
C ASN A 63 -14.62 10.10 -2.40
N LEU A 64 -15.83 10.62 -2.60
CA LEU A 64 -16.40 10.79 -3.93
C LEU A 64 -15.54 11.72 -4.80
N ALA A 65 -15.07 12.85 -4.27
CA ALA A 65 -14.24 13.81 -4.99
C ALA A 65 -12.92 13.17 -5.48
N PHE A 66 -12.20 12.46 -4.60
CA PHE A 66 -10.98 11.74 -4.97
C PHE A 66 -11.27 10.64 -6.00
N ASN A 67 -12.31 9.83 -5.78
CA ASN A 67 -12.67 8.77 -6.72
C ASN A 67 -13.03 9.31 -8.10
N ASP A 68 -13.76 10.42 -8.17
CA ASP A 68 -14.12 11.06 -9.43
C ASP A 68 -12.89 11.66 -10.13
N LYS A 69 -12.00 12.31 -9.38
CA LYS A 69 -10.75 12.86 -9.90
C LYS A 69 -9.86 11.74 -10.47
N ILE A 70 -9.63 10.69 -9.70
CA ILE A 70 -8.80 9.54 -10.09
C ILE A 70 -9.42 8.81 -11.29
N ARG A 71 -10.72 8.48 -11.24
CA ARG A 71 -11.40 7.73 -12.31
C ARG A 71 -11.44 8.49 -13.63
N LYS A 72 -11.62 9.81 -13.58
CA LYS A 72 -11.72 10.67 -14.76
C LYS A 72 -10.38 11.32 -15.14
N ASN A 73 -9.30 10.95 -14.45
CA ASN A 73 -7.96 11.53 -14.59
C ASN A 73 -7.95 13.08 -14.63
N LYS A 74 -8.71 13.71 -13.73
CA LYS A 74 -8.82 15.17 -13.66
C LYS A 74 -7.65 15.79 -12.90
N ILE A 75 -7.31 17.03 -13.25
CA ILE A 75 -6.30 17.84 -12.55
C ILE A 75 -6.85 18.35 -11.22
N ASP A 76 -8.12 18.77 -11.19
CA ASP A 76 -8.80 19.31 -10.00
C ASP A 76 -10.03 18.48 -9.57
N PHE A 77 -10.56 18.79 -8.39
CA PHE A 77 -11.76 18.15 -7.84
C PHE A 77 -13.07 18.68 -8.46
N GLY A 78 -13.03 19.83 -9.12
CA GLY A 78 -14.21 20.55 -9.62
C GLY A 78 -15.02 21.26 -8.53
N ARG A 79 -16.00 22.07 -8.96
CA ARG A 79 -16.80 22.94 -8.06
C ARG A 79 -17.76 22.19 -7.15
N ALA A 80 -18.13 20.95 -7.49
CA ALA A 80 -19.10 20.16 -6.76
C ALA A 80 -18.65 19.81 -5.34
N TYR A 81 -17.36 19.94 -5.03
CA TYR A 81 -16.75 19.59 -3.73
C TYR A 81 -16.02 20.79 -3.09
N ALA A 82 -16.37 22.02 -3.51
CA ALA A 82 -15.66 23.23 -3.09
C ALA A 82 -15.79 23.55 -1.59
N SER A 83 -16.80 22.98 -0.91
CA SER A 83 -16.99 23.13 0.54
C SER A 83 -16.21 22.09 1.36
N GLU A 84 -16.01 20.89 0.83
CA GLU A 84 -15.48 19.75 1.57
C GLU A 84 -13.96 19.62 1.40
N ILE A 85 -13.43 19.89 0.21
CA ILE A 85 -11.98 19.78 -0.04
C ILE A 85 -11.15 20.75 0.83
N PRO A 86 -11.54 22.03 1.00
CA PRO A 86 -10.80 22.93 1.89
C PRO A 86 -10.80 22.45 3.34
N ARG A 87 -11.96 22.02 3.85
CA ARG A 87 -12.09 21.44 5.21
C ARG A 87 -11.22 20.20 5.39
N PHE A 88 -11.22 19.32 4.39
CA PHE A 88 -10.37 18.13 4.41
C PHE A 88 -8.87 18.49 4.35
N ARG A 89 -8.49 19.51 3.57
CA ARG A 89 -7.11 20.00 3.52
C ARG A 89 -6.68 20.54 4.89
N GLU A 90 -7.53 21.28 5.58
CA GLU A 90 -7.27 21.76 6.95
C GLU A 90 -7.09 20.62 7.96
N PHE A 91 -7.90 19.57 7.84
CA PHE A 91 -7.73 18.35 8.62
C PHE A 91 -6.36 17.70 8.36
N LEU A 92 -5.99 17.49 7.09
CA LEU A 92 -4.74 16.80 6.74
C LEU A 92 -3.49 17.56 7.23
N VAL A 93 -3.54 18.90 7.27
CA VAL A 93 -2.45 19.74 7.80
C VAL A 93 -2.11 19.40 9.26
N LYS A 94 -3.08 18.96 10.07
CA LYS A 94 -2.83 18.54 11.47
C LYS A 94 -1.87 17.36 11.57
N TYR A 95 -1.82 16.54 10.52
CA TYR A 95 -1.01 15.32 10.45
C TYR A 95 0.20 15.47 9.51
N ASP A 96 0.52 16.70 9.10
CA ASP A 96 1.55 16.98 8.10
C ASP A 96 1.29 16.27 6.75
N ILE A 97 0.04 15.94 6.43
CA ILE A 97 -0.31 15.28 5.17
C ILE A 97 -0.79 16.34 4.17
N THR A 98 -0.26 16.29 2.96
CA THR A 98 -0.75 17.11 1.84
C THR A 98 -1.91 16.41 1.12
N ILE A 99 -2.75 17.19 0.44
CA ILE A 99 -3.87 16.63 -0.34
C ILE A 99 -3.35 15.72 -1.47
N GLU A 100 -2.17 16.01 -2.01
CA GLU A 100 -1.49 15.22 -3.03
C GLU A 100 -0.95 13.90 -2.45
N GLU A 101 -0.34 13.92 -1.26
CA GLU A 101 0.08 12.70 -0.54
C GLU A 101 -1.13 11.82 -0.22
N PHE A 102 -2.24 12.40 0.23
CA PHE A 102 -3.47 11.64 0.46
C PHE A 102 -4.06 11.07 -0.85
N GLU A 103 -3.96 11.79 -1.97
CA GLU A 103 -4.35 11.24 -3.28
C GLU A 103 -3.53 10.00 -3.64
N LEU A 104 -2.22 10.00 -3.37
CA LEU A 104 -1.37 8.84 -3.57
C LEU A 104 -1.87 7.65 -2.73
N LEU A 105 -2.18 7.87 -1.45
CA LEU A 105 -2.75 6.84 -0.58
C LEU A 105 -4.07 6.25 -1.12
N MET A 106 -4.96 7.11 -1.64
CA MET A 106 -6.21 6.67 -2.27
C MET A 106 -5.98 5.86 -3.55
N ARG A 107 -4.99 6.24 -4.37
CA ARG A 107 -4.58 5.48 -5.57
C ARG A 107 -4.00 4.12 -5.19
N PHE A 108 -3.17 4.07 -4.15
CA PHE A 108 -2.62 2.83 -3.62
C PHE A 108 -3.72 1.89 -3.13
N LYS A 109 -4.65 2.37 -2.29
CA LYS A 109 -5.81 1.60 -1.80
C LYS A 109 -6.65 1.06 -2.96
N ARG A 110 -6.91 1.88 -3.98
CA ARG A 110 -7.68 1.46 -5.17
C ARG A 110 -6.95 0.39 -5.99
N LYS A 111 -5.65 0.58 -6.24
CA LYS A 111 -4.82 -0.39 -6.98
C LYS A 111 -4.80 -1.74 -6.26
N SER A 112 -4.56 -1.70 -4.94
CA SER A 112 -4.67 -2.87 -4.07
C SER A 112 -6.03 -3.56 -4.22
N ASN A 113 -7.14 -2.84 -4.06
CA ASN A 113 -8.47 -3.46 -4.18
C ASN A 113 -8.73 -4.10 -5.56
N VAL A 114 -8.29 -3.48 -6.66
CA VAL A 114 -8.43 -4.07 -8.00
C VAL A 114 -7.60 -5.34 -8.14
N GLU A 115 -6.37 -5.32 -7.66
CA GLU A 115 -5.45 -6.48 -7.71
C GLU A 115 -5.91 -7.62 -6.79
N PHE A 116 -6.59 -7.31 -5.68
CA PHE A 116 -7.19 -8.31 -4.78
C PHE A 116 -8.50 -8.92 -5.31
N HIS A 117 -9.26 -8.21 -6.16
CA HIS A 117 -10.51 -8.73 -6.72
C HIS A 117 -10.33 -9.65 -7.94
N ASN A 118 -9.13 -9.69 -8.54
CA ASN A 118 -8.76 -10.67 -9.56
C ASN A 118 -7.92 -11.78 -8.91
N ASP A 119 -8.53 -12.93 -8.60
CA ASP A 119 -7.91 -14.08 -7.90
C ASP A 119 -6.58 -14.57 -8.54
N ASP A 120 -6.37 -14.38 -9.84
CA ASP A 120 -5.15 -14.78 -10.55
C ASP A 120 -3.98 -13.78 -10.44
N ASP A 121 -4.25 -12.55 -9.99
CA ASP A 121 -3.27 -11.45 -9.98
C ASP A 121 -2.62 -11.22 -8.61
N ALA A 122 -3.07 -11.89 -7.54
CA ALA A 122 -2.38 -11.84 -6.24
C ALA A 122 -0.92 -12.34 -6.32
N LYS A 123 -0.63 -13.29 -7.22
CA LYS A 123 0.74 -13.73 -7.55
C LYS A 123 1.52 -12.68 -8.37
N LYS A 124 0.89 -12.04 -9.36
CA LYS A 124 1.52 -10.96 -10.16
C LYS A 124 1.73 -9.68 -9.37
N LEU A 125 0.92 -9.47 -8.35
CA LEU A 125 1.02 -8.41 -7.36
C LEU A 125 2.24 -8.59 -6.43
N ILE A 126 2.69 -9.84 -6.25
CA ILE A 126 3.95 -10.18 -5.58
C ILE A 126 5.14 -9.98 -6.54
N GLU A 127 4.98 -10.24 -7.83
CA GLU A 127 6.06 -10.11 -8.81
C GLU A 127 6.32 -8.65 -9.28
N SER A 128 5.34 -7.75 -9.18
CA SER A 128 5.44 -6.33 -9.59
C SER A 128 6.01 -5.39 -8.51
N ILE A 129 6.58 -5.94 -7.44
CA ILE A 129 6.96 -5.23 -6.20
C ILE A 129 8.11 -4.21 -6.26
N PRO A 130 8.98 -4.04 -7.28
CA PRO A 130 10.12 -3.14 -7.09
C PRO A 130 9.80 -1.63 -7.02
N GLU A 131 8.66 -1.15 -7.52
CA GLU A 131 8.47 0.30 -7.78
C GLU A 131 7.44 1.01 -6.91
N ILE A 132 6.56 0.30 -6.20
CA ILE A 132 5.54 0.92 -5.32
C ILE A 132 6.19 1.54 -4.04
N SER A 133 7.49 1.38 -3.82
CA SER A 133 8.10 1.55 -2.49
C SER A 133 8.56 2.97 -2.11
N LYS A 134 8.66 3.93 -3.04
CA LYS A 134 9.26 5.25 -2.71
C LYS A 134 8.22 6.34 -2.47
N GLU A 135 7.30 6.53 -3.41
CA GLU A 135 6.39 7.69 -3.39
C GLU A 135 5.30 7.57 -2.31
N PHE A 136 4.91 6.35 -1.95
CA PHE A 136 3.89 6.11 -0.93
C PHE A 136 4.46 5.99 0.49
N LYS A 137 5.77 5.78 0.63
CA LYS A 137 6.41 5.52 1.92
C LYS A 137 6.27 6.70 2.89
N VAL A 138 6.53 7.91 2.41
CA VAL A 138 6.43 9.13 3.24
C VAL A 138 4.98 9.37 3.68
N PRO A 139 3.97 9.36 2.78
CA PRO A 139 2.56 9.43 3.18
C PRO A 139 2.15 8.37 4.21
N LEU A 140 2.58 7.12 4.04
CA LEU A 140 2.21 6.02 4.92
C LEU A 140 2.80 6.16 6.33
N ILE A 141 4.05 6.61 6.45
CA ILE A 141 4.66 6.88 7.76
C ILE A 141 3.88 7.96 8.50
N LYS A 142 3.44 9.02 7.81
CA LYS A 142 2.62 10.07 8.43
C LYS A 142 1.27 9.54 8.92
N VAL A 143 0.63 8.65 8.16
CA VAL A 143 -0.60 7.97 8.60
C VAL A 143 -0.34 7.11 9.83
N LEU A 144 0.75 6.32 9.85
CA LEU A 144 1.07 5.48 11.02
C LEU A 144 1.32 6.32 12.27
N ASN A 145 2.06 7.43 12.15
CA ASN A 145 2.28 8.37 13.26
C ASN A 145 0.98 9.03 13.74
N ALA A 146 -0.03 9.17 12.87
CA ALA A 146 -1.33 9.72 13.25
C ALA A 146 -2.20 8.73 14.06
N LEU A 147 -1.85 7.44 14.06
CA LEU A 147 -2.55 6.38 14.77
C LEU A 147 -1.93 6.04 16.13
N GLU A 148 -0.72 6.53 16.41
CA GLU A 148 -0.03 6.40 17.72
C GLU A 148 -0.55 7.43 18.74
#